data_AF-A0AAD4HUI7-F1
#
_entry.id   AF-A0AAD4HUI7-F1
#
_cell.length_a   1.000
_cell.length_b   1.000
_cell.length_c   1.000
_cell.angle_alpha   90.00
_cell.angle_beta   90.00
_cell.angle_gamma   90.00
#
_symmetry.space_group_name_H-M   'P 1'
#
loop_
_entity.id
_entity.type
_entity.pdbx_description
1 polymer ?
#
loop_
_entity_poly.entity_id
_entity_poly.type
_entity_poly.pdbx_seq_one_letter_code
_entity_poly.pdbx_strand_id
1 'polypeptide(L)'
;MGRTKPSYSQPPAAFRKDARAKKAKLTLNKVIPSLLSAHPRAREGLARSELITPDQVPPPSLQPPPTGPGPRITLRVTDTLTAAHSLLRISNHPTTATTVSECTPTSNPNNNTHLDLTNRHARVAILNMASPLSPGGGFLRGASSQEEFLCMRTTLLPSLRDEFYRLPELGAVYTPDVLVFRGAEEDVELAKRDRWFVDCVSAAMLRQPEVEEGGEDEAGDGGGLGGGGRMVLSEKDRELMRRKMGLVMGVLRAKGARRVVLGAWGCGAYGNPVGEVAKAWRSVLLGSKKGKGGGWDGIEEVVFAILVPSLAERFAEAFGEGLVREDAKDPVSQDKEQQEDPEAERVRALEEKIKEMELSAEQAKSPQLKMGLGRVIDGLREQLSSEKEVVQSQ
;
A
#
# COMPACT_ATOMS: atom_id res chain seq x y z
N MET A 1 -8.85 43.56 11.13
CA MET A 1 -8.11 42.45 10.49
C MET A 1 -8.66 41.14 11.04
N GLY A 2 -9.59 40.49 10.33
CA GLY A 2 -10.16 39.20 10.73
C GLY A 2 -10.39 38.36 9.48
N ARG A 3 -9.82 37.15 9.44
CA ARG A 3 -10.00 36.21 8.33
C ARG A 3 -11.48 35.80 8.26
N THR A 4 -12.12 36.00 7.11
CA THR A 4 -13.56 35.79 6.86
C THR A 4 -13.92 34.39 6.35
N LYS A 5 -12.96 33.45 6.31
CA LYS A 5 -13.22 32.04 5.97
C LYS A 5 -13.02 31.16 7.21
N PRO A 6 -13.99 30.34 7.63
CA PRO A 6 -13.76 29.36 8.68
C PRO A 6 -12.68 28.41 8.17
N SER A 7 -11.50 28.47 8.77
CA SER A 7 -10.53 27.40 8.61
C SER A 7 -11.19 26.15 9.18
N TYR A 8 -11.47 25.15 8.35
CA TYR A 8 -11.71 23.79 8.84
C TYR A 8 -10.40 23.33 9.46
N SER A 9 -10.18 23.68 10.72
CA SER A 9 -9.06 23.16 11.48
C SER A 9 -9.24 21.66 11.56
N GLN A 10 -8.23 20.91 11.10
CA GLN A 10 -8.24 19.47 11.35
C GLN A 10 -8.37 19.25 12.85
N PRO A 11 -9.24 18.32 13.30
CA PRO A 11 -9.38 18.02 14.71
C PRO A 11 -8.00 17.70 15.30
N PRO A 12 -7.76 18.06 16.58
CA PRO A 12 -6.48 17.78 17.22
C PRO A 12 -6.12 16.30 17.10
N ALA A 13 -4.81 16.00 17.03
CA ALA A 13 -4.33 14.63 16.77
C ALA A 13 -4.90 13.58 17.74
N ALA A 14 -5.14 13.96 19.01
CA ALA A 14 -5.79 13.12 20.00
C ALA A 14 -7.23 12.74 19.60
N PHE A 15 -8.05 13.70 19.16
CA PHE A 15 -9.42 13.44 18.69
C PHE A 15 -9.43 12.51 17.47
N ARG A 16 -8.50 12.70 16.53
CA ARG A 16 -8.36 11.81 15.36
C ARG A 16 -7.95 10.39 15.76
N LYS A 17 -7.10 10.24 16.78
CA LYS A 17 -6.72 8.94 17.35
C LYS A 17 -7.91 8.25 18.01
N ASP A 18 -8.68 8.97 18.83
CA ASP A 18 -9.85 8.41 19.52
C ASP A 18 -10.97 8.03 18.56
N ALA A 19 -11.21 8.84 17.52
CA ALA A 19 -12.15 8.52 16.45
C ALA A 19 -11.78 7.22 15.74
N ARG A 20 -10.49 7.04 15.40
CA ARG A 20 -9.99 5.79 14.82
C ARG A 20 -10.12 4.61 15.78
N ALA A 21 -9.81 4.79 17.06
CA ALA A 21 -9.97 3.74 18.07
C ALA A 21 -11.44 3.29 18.20
N LYS A 22 -12.38 4.24 18.19
CA LYS A 22 -13.83 3.95 18.20
C LYS A 22 -14.25 3.18 16.96
N LYS A 23 -13.80 3.62 15.77
CA LYS A 23 -14.07 2.93 14.49
C LYS A 23 -13.44 1.53 14.43
N ALA A 24 -12.24 1.36 14.96
CA ALA A 24 -11.56 0.08 15.07
C ALA A 24 -12.37 -0.92 15.91
N LYS A 25 -12.86 -0.49 17.09
CA LYS A 25 -13.73 -1.31 17.94
C LYS A 25 -15.04 -1.68 17.25
N LEU A 26 -15.67 -0.75 16.52
CA LEU A 26 -16.88 -1.04 15.74
C LEU A 26 -16.60 -2.04 14.61
N THR A 27 -15.47 -1.88 13.92
CA THR A 27 -15.05 -2.77 12.84
C THR A 27 -14.83 -4.19 13.35
N LEU A 28 -14.08 -4.35 14.44
CA LEU A 28 -13.79 -5.65 15.03
C LEU A 28 -15.05 -6.33 15.60
N ASN A 29 -15.89 -5.60 16.32
CA ASN A 29 -16.98 -6.23 17.08
C ASN A 29 -18.30 -6.34 16.30
N LYS A 30 -18.48 -5.58 15.21
CA LYS A 30 -19.73 -5.59 14.42
C LYS A 30 -19.50 -5.94 12.95
N VAL A 31 -18.60 -5.23 12.27
CA VAL A 31 -18.44 -5.37 10.82
C VAL A 31 -17.82 -6.72 10.47
N ILE A 32 -16.68 -7.07 11.05
CA ILE A 32 -15.98 -8.32 10.74
C ILE A 32 -16.85 -9.56 11.05
N PRO A 33 -17.50 -9.69 12.23
CA PRO A 33 -18.40 -10.81 12.52
C PRO A 33 -19.54 -10.95 11.50
N SER A 34 -20.15 -9.83 11.09
CA SER A 34 -21.18 -9.81 10.05
C SER A 34 -20.64 -10.30 8.70
N LEU A 35 -19.44 -9.85 8.32
CA LEU A 35 -18.77 -10.30 7.09
C LEU A 35 -18.45 -11.80 7.13
N LEU A 36 -17.89 -12.31 8.22
CA LEU A 36 -17.51 -13.72 8.34
C LEU A 36 -18.71 -14.66 8.41
N SER A 37 -19.86 -14.18 8.92
CA SER A 37 -21.12 -14.90 8.83
C SER A 37 -21.61 -14.99 7.37
N ALA A 38 -21.49 -13.90 6.63
CA ALA A 38 -21.94 -13.81 5.23
C ALA A 38 -20.97 -14.41 4.20
N HIS A 39 -19.70 -14.64 4.55
CA HIS A 39 -18.63 -15.09 3.64
C HIS A 39 -17.93 -16.36 4.17
N PRO A 40 -18.44 -17.56 3.87
CA PRO A 40 -17.85 -18.82 4.32
C PRO A 40 -16.37 -18.97 3.92
N ARG A 41 -16.01 -18.57 2.69
CA ARG A 41 -14.61 -18.60 2.21
C ARG A 41 -13.68 -17.77 3.08
N ALA A 42 -14.07 -16.56 3.46
CA ALA A 42 -13.25 -15.70 4.32
C ALA A 42 -13.08 -16.34 5.71
N ARG A 43 -14.16 -16.90 6.26
CA ARG A 43 -14.13 -17.61 7.55
C ARG A 43 -13.21 -18.84 7.51
N GLU A 44 -13.30 -19.66 6.47
CA GLU A 44 -12.43 -20.83 6.27
C GLU A 44 -10.97 -20.44 5.97
N GLY A 45 -10.74 -19.33 5.27
CA GLY A 45 -9.42 -18.71 5.09
C GLY A 45 -8.75 -18.41 6.42
N LEU A 46 -9.42 -17.61 7.25
CA LEU A 46 -8.95 -17.25 8.59
C LEU A 46 -8.72 -18.48 9.47
N ALA A 47 -9.59 -19.49 9.42
CA ALA A 47 -9.45 -20.71 10.21
C ALA A 47 -8.21 -21.55 9.83
N ARG A 48 -7.73 -21.42 8.58
CA ARG A 48 -6.49 -22.05 8.08
C ARG A 48 -5.24 -21.21 8.34
N SER A 49 -5.35 -20.11 9.08
CA SER A 49 -4.19 -19.32 9.51
C SER A 49 -3.24 -20.19 10.34
N GLU A 50 -1.96 -20.17 9.99
CA GLU A 50 -0.93 -21.02 10.58
C GLU A 50 0.36 -20.23 10.85
N LEU A 51 1.01 -20.51 11.97
CA LEU A 51 2.36 -20.03 12.28
C LEU A 51 3.38 -20.97 11.63
N ILE A 52 4.30 -20.39 10.86
CA ILE A 52 5.33 -21.11 10.12
C ILE A 52 6.72 -20.68 10.62
N THR A 53 7.53 -21.66 11.00
CA THR A 53 8.94 -21.51 11.39
C THR A 53 9.89 -22.01 10.30
N PRO A 54 11.19 -21.66 10.34
CA PRO A 54 12.14 -21.97 9.25
C PRO A 54 12.24 -23.45 8.86
N ASP A 55 12.10 -24.35 9.82
CA ASP A 55 12.12 -25.81 9.63
C ASP A 55 10.92 -26.34 8.82
N GLN A 56 9.83 -25.59 8.79
CA GLN A 56 8.60 -25.95 8.06
C GLN A 56 8.59 -25.39 6.63
N VAL A 57 9.53 -24.51 6.27
CA VAL A 57 9.62 -23.95 4.92
C VAL A 57 10.40 -24.91 4.03
N PRO A 58 9.78 -25.46 2.96
CA PRO A 58 10.48 -26.35 2.05
C PRO A 58 11.73 -25.67 1.46
N PRO A 59 12.85 -26.38 1.33
CA PRO A 59 14.02 -25.84 0.65
C PRO A 59 13.67 -25.45 -0.80
N PRO A 60 14.41 -24.52 -1.41
CA PRO A 60 14.31 -24.29 -2.86
C PRO A 60 14.48 -25.61 -3.61
N SER A 61 13.76 -25.79 -4.72
CA SER A 61 13.89 -26.99 -5.55
C SER A 61 15.36 -27.22 -5.92
N LEU A 62 15.81 -28.47 -5.85
CA LEU A 62 17.14 -28.88 -6.35
C LEU A 62 17.18 -28.94 -7.89
N GLN A 63 16.04 -28.76 -8.55
CA GLN A 63 16.01 -28.61 -10.00
C GLN A 63 16.75 -27.31 -10.37
N PRO A 64 17.47 -27.29 -11.51
CA PRO A 64 18.08 -26.06 -11.99
C PRO A 64 17.00 -24.97 -12.03
N PRO A 65 17.32 -23.73 -11.61
CA PRO A 65 16.33 -22.66 -11.62
C PRO A 65 15.72 -22.59 -13.02
N PRO A 66 14.40 -22.43 -13.14
CA PRO A 66 13.76 -22.24 -14.43
C PRO A 66 14.52 -21.14 -15.17
N THR A 67 14.83 -21.36 -16.44
CA THR A 67 15.61 -20.44 -17.29
C THR A 67 14.87 -19.12 -17.61
N GLY A 68 13.86 -18.77 -16.82
CA GLY A 68 13.12 -17.53 -16.92
C GLY A 68 13.82 -16.39 -16.20
N PRO A 69 13.54 -15.14 -16.57
CA PRO A 69 13.99 -13.99 -15.78
C PRO A 69 13.42 -14.11 -14.35
N GLY A 70 14.21 -13.70 -13.35
CA GLY A 70 13.73 -13.58 -11.96
C GLY A 70 12.51 -12.63 -11.85
N PRO A 71 11.90 -12.49 -10.66
CA PRO A 71 10.70 -11.68 -10.50
C PRO A 71 10.95 -10.26 -10.99
N ARG A 72 9.95 -9.68 -11.65
CA ARG A 72 9.93 -8.24 -11.94
C ARG A 72 9.76 -7.49 -10.63
N ILE A 73 10.71 -6.61 -10.30
CA ILE A 73 10.71 -5.87 -9.04
C ILE A 73 10.40 -4.40 -9.32
N THR A 74 9.31 -3.89 -8.75
CA THR A 74 8.92 -2.49 -8.88
C THR A 74 8.68 -1.79 -7.56
N LEU A 75 8.74 -0.46 -7.58
CA LEU A 75 8.35 0.39 -6.46
C LEU A 75 7.21 1.31 -6.88
N ARG A 76 6.22 1.45 -5.99
CA ARG A 76 5.08 2.35 -6.15
C ARG A 76 4.84 3.16 -4.89
N VAL A 77 4.56 4.44 -5.06
CA VAL A 77 4.16 5.34 -3.97
C VAL A 77 2.66 5.19 -3.71
N THR A 78 2.30 4.14 -2.97
CA THR A 78 0.90 3.80 -2.68
C THR A 78 0.82 2.92 -1.43
N ASP A 79 -0.39 2.67 -0.93
CA ASP A 79 -0.62 1.73 0.16
C ASP A 79 -0.63 0.27 -0.31
N THR A 80 -0.41 -0.65 0.63
CA THR A 80 -0.30 -2.09 0.37
C THR A 80 -1.50 -2.68 -0.36
N LEU A 81 -2.74 -2.28 -0.01
CA LEU A 81 -3.95 -2.86 -0.60
C LEU A 81 -4.25 -2.26 -1.97
N THR A 82 -3.92 -0.99 -2.20
CA THR A 82 -4.03 -0.36 -3.52
C THR A 82 -3.05 -0.99 -4.52
N ALA A 83 -1.80 -1.22 -4.11
CA ALA A 83 -0.85 -2.00 -4.92
C ALA A 83 -1.37 -3.42 -5.18
N ALA A 84 -1.82 -4.14 -4.15
CA ALA A 84 -2.31 -5.52 -4.29
C ALA A 84 -3.53 -5.62 -5.22
N HIS A 85 -4.47 -4.68 -5.12
CA HIS A 85 -5.64 -4.65 -6.00
C HIS A 85 -5.25 -4.51 -7.48
N SER A 86 -4.24 -3.68 -7.78
CA SER A 86 -3.75 -3.52 -9.16
C SER A 86 -3.13 -4.80 -9.75
N LEU A 87 -2.58 -5.66 -8.89
CA LEU A 87 -1.95 -6.94 -9.28
C LEU A 87 -2.98 -8.05 -9.54
N LEU A 88 -4.27 -7.81 -9.26
CA LEU A 88 -5.34 -8.76 -9.61
C LEU A 88 -5.69 -8.73 -11.10
N ARG A 89 -5.17 -7.75 -11.86
CA ARG A 89 -5.44 -7.65 -13.29
C ARG A 89 -4.70 -8.76 -14.05
N ILE A 90 -5.44 -9.64 -14.69
CA ILE A 90 -4.90 -10.76 -15.48
C ILE A 90 -5.44 -10.72 -16.92
N SER A 91 -4.69 -11.31 -17.85
CA SER A 91 -5.10 -11.49 -19.25
C SER A 91 -5.80 -12.83 -19.44
N ASN A 92 -6.81 -12.90 -20.31
CA ASN A 92 -7.62 -14.10 -20.55
C ASN A 92 -6.92 -15.24 -21.32
N HIS A 93 -5.60 -15.22 -21.48
CA HIS A 93 -4.91 -16.32 -22.15
C HIS A 93 -4.73 -17.50 -21.17
N PRO A 94 -5.27 -18.70 -21.46
CA PRO A 94 -4.95 -19.88 -20.66
C PRO A 94 -3.46 -20.18 -20.83
N THR A 95 -2.72 -20.15 -19.72
CA THR A 95 -1.35 -20.63 -19.65
C THR A 95 -1.36 -22.16 -19.67
N THR A 96 -1.67 -22.75 -20.83
CA THR A 96 -1.29 -24.13 -21.13
C THR A 96 -0.11 -24.10 -22.09
N ALA A 97 1.01 -24.65 -21.62
CA ALA A 97 2.17 -24.92 -22.44
C ALA A 97 1.80 -25.80 -23.66
N THR A 98 2.55 -25.59 -24.76
CA THR A 98 2.62 -26.44 -25.97
C THR A 98 1.56 -26.18 -27.04
N THR A 99 1.88 -25.35 -28.04
CA THR A 99 2.24 -25.76 -29.41
C THR A 99 2.47 -24.51 -30.25
N VAL A 100 3.60 -24.47 -30.95
CA VAL A 100 3.88 -23.54 -32.05
C VAL A 100 2.80 -23.70 -33.12
N SER A 101 2.05 -22.63 -33.37
CA SER A 101 1.35 -22.45 -34.64
C SER A 101 1.43 -20.99 -35.02
N GLU A 102 2.19 -20.74 -36.08
CA GLU A 102 2.23 -19.47 -36.79
C GLU A 102 0.82 -19.06 -37.19
N CYS A 103 0.44 -17.82 -36.87
CA CYS A 103 -0.66 -17.14 -37.54
C CYS A 103 -0.45 -15.63 -37.50
N THR A 104 -0.71 -15.03 -38.66
CA THR A 104 -0.42 -13.67 -39.12
C THR A 104 -0.99 -12.53 -38.27
N PRO A 105 -0.40 -11.31 -38.32
CA PRO A 105 -0.84 -10.17 -37.53
C PRO A 105 -2.00 -9.46 -38.22
N THR A 106 -3.23 -9.86 -37.89
CA THR A 106 -4.42 -9.04 -38.15
C THR A 106 -4.81 -8.29 -36.89
N SER A 107 -4.76 -6.97 -37.01
CA SER A 107 -5.04 -5.93 -36.03
C SER A 107 -6.42 -6.01 -35.38
N ASN A 108 -6.46 -6.18 -34.05
CA ASN A 108 -7.50 -5.60 -33.17
C ASN A 108 -7.01 -5.63 -31.69
N PRO A 109 -6.60 -4.50 -31.06
CA PRO A 109 -6.07 -4.50 -29.70
C PRO A 109 -7.18 -4.37 -28.65
N ASN A 110 -8.16 -5.28 -28.65
CA ASN A 110 -9.06 -5.42 -27.50
C ASN A 110 -8.32 -6.19 -26.41
N ASN A 111 -7.61 -5.45 -25.57
CA ASN A 111 -6.82 -5.94 -24.45
C ASN A 111 -7.73 -6.57 -23.38
N ASN A 112 -8.09 -7.84 -23.57
CA ASN A 112 -9.06 -8.60 -22.77
C ASN A 112 -8.47 -8.95 -21.38
N THR A 113 -8.30 -7.92 -20.56
CA THR A 113 -7.81 -8.00 -19.18
C THR A 113 -8.97 -7.79 -18.21
N HIS A 114 -9.01 -8.58 -17.14
CA HIS A 114 -10.06 -8.54 -16.12
C HIS A 114 -9.44 -8.59 -14.70
N LEU A 115 -10.16 -8.08 -13.69
CA LEU A 115 -9.75 -8.13 -12.29
C LEU A 115 -10.16 -9.46 -11.63
N ASP A 116 -9.20 -10.32 -11.31
CA ASP A 116 -9.45 -11.54 -10.54
C ASP A 116 -9.69 -11.22 -9.05
N LEU A 117 -10.85 -10.64 -8.72
CA LEU A 117 -11.24 -10.32 -7.33
C LEU A 117 -11.26 -11.56 -6.43
N THR A 118 -11.33 -12.76 -7.01
CA THR A 118 -11.27 -14.03 -6.28
C THR A 118 -9.86 -14.45 -5.91
N ASN A 119 -8.83 -13.85 -6.52
CA ASN A 119 -7.41 -14.17 -6.32
C ASN A 119 -7.07 -15.66 -6.53
N ARG A 120 -7.82 -16.36 -7.39
CA ARG A 120 -7.61 -17.79 -7.66
C ARG A 120 -6.53 -18.05 -8.71
N HIS A 121 -6.31 -17.08 -9.60
CA HIS A 121 -5.33 -17.15 -10.67
C HIS A 121 -4.22 -16.13 -10.47
N ALA A 122 -4.58 -14.94 -9.96
CA ALA A 122 -3.61 -13.87 -9.74
C ALA A 122 -2.59 -14.19 -8.65
N ARG A 123 -3.00 -14.95 -7.61
CA ARG A 123 -2.16 -15.41 -6.49
C ARG A 123 -1.35 -14.27 -5.86
N VAL A 124 -2.04 -13.16 -5.60
CA VAL A 124 -1.52 -11.98 -4.94
C VAL A 124 -1.42 -12.24 -3.44
N ALA A 125 -0.26 -11.97 -2.86
CA ALA A 125 -0.03 -12.02 -1.43
C ALA A 125 0.62 -10.73 -0.93
N ILE A 126 0.33 -10.33 0.30
CA ILE A 126 0.85 -9.11 0.93
C ILE A 126 1.63 -9.43 2.20
N LEU A 127 2.66 -8.62 2.49
CA LEU A 127 3.32 -8.61 3.78
C LEU A 127 2.57 -7.69 4.76
N ASN A 128 2.01 -8.24 5.82
CA ASN A 128 1.66 -7.47 7.02
C ASN A 128 2.93 -7.26 7.86
N MET A 129 3.31 -6.00 8.04
CA MET A 129 4.45 -5.56 8.84
C MET A 129 4.10 -5.61 10.33
N ALA A 130 3.93 -6.83 10.82
CA ALA A 130 3.22 -7.13 12.05
C ALA A 130 3.97 -6.72 13.31
N SER A 131 3.20 -6.43 14.36
CA SER A 131 3.71 -6.32 15.71
C SER A 131 4.15 -7.68 16.26
N PRO A 132 5.32 -7.81 16.92
CA PRO A 132 5.76 -9.07 17.49
C PRO A 132 4.91 -9.48 18.71
N LEU A 133 4.28 -8.50 19.38
CA LEU A 133 3.67 -8.69 20.70
C LEU A 133 2.15 -8.58 20.71
N SER A 134 1.54 -7.94 19.72
CA SER A 134 0.11 -7.63 19.77
C SER A 134 -0.53 -7.85 18.39
N PRO A 135 -1.52 -8.74 18.25
CA PRO A 135 -2.31 -8.86 17.03
C PRO A 135 -2.89 -7.53 16.58
N GLY A 136 -2.60 -7.14 15.34
CA GLY A 136 -3.07 -5.86 14.80
C GLY A 136 -2.41 -4.64 15.46
N GLY A 137 -1.31 -4.81 16.18
CA GLY A 137 -0.52 -3.74 16.77
C GLY A 137 -1.32 -2.82 17.70
N GLY A 138 -1.43 -1.55 17.31
CA GLY A 138 -2.18 -0.50 17.98
C GLY A 138 -3.57 -0.23 17.41
N PHE A 139 -4.15 -1.15 16.64
CA PHE A 139 -5.43 -0.95 15.93
C PHE A 139 -6.53 -0.44 16.86
N LEU A 140 -6.77 -1.14 17.97
CA LEU A 140 -7.80 -0.76 18.95
C LEU A 140 -7.48 0.52 19.74
N ARG A 141 -6.22 0.98 19.68
CA ARG A 141 -5.74 2.24 20.26
C ARG A 141 -5.70 3.38 19.23
N GLY A 142 -6.18 3.14 18.01
CA GLY A 142 -6.21 4.14 16.94
C GLY A 142 -4.81 4.51 16.44
N ALA A 143 -3.89 3.56 16.34
CA ALA A 143 -2.64 3.77 15.61
C ALA A 143 -2.87 3.77 14.08
N SER A 144 -1.90 4.24 13.30
CA SER A 144 -1.95 4.38 11.82
C SER A 144 -0.65 3.90 11.18
N SER A 145 -0.11 2.78 11.63
CA SER A 145 0.90 2.09 10.84
C SER A 145 0.21 1.20 9.79
N GLN A 146 1.02 0.54 8.98
CA GLN A 146 0.52 -0.33 7.90
C GLN A 146 -0.34 -1.49 8.45
N GLU A 147 0.03 -2.11 9.58
CA GLU A 147 -0.74 -3.21 10.17
C GLU A 147 -2.14 -2.77 10.58
N GLU A 148 -2.30 -1.61 11.23
CA GLU A 148 -3.62 -1.12 11.63
C GLU A 148 -4.50 -0.76 10.44
N PHE A 149 -3.88 -0.26 9.37
CA PHE A 149 -4.57 0.03 8.11
C PHE A 149 -5.10 -1.25 7.44
N LEU A 150 -4.29 -2.32 7.44
CA LEU A 150 -4.75 -3.64 7.00
C LEU A 150 -5.90 -4.15 7.88
N CYS A 151 -5.80 -4.02 9.20
CA CYS A 151 -6.87 -4.43 10.12
C CYS A 151 -8.16 -3.64 9.94
N MET A 152 -8.07 -2.36 9.54
CA MET A 152 -9.24 -1.52 9.30
C MET A 152 -9.98 -1.93 8.01
N ARG A 153 -9.27 -2.41 7.01
CA ARG A 153 -9.79 -2.62 5.65
C ARG A 153 -10.07 -4.09 5.30
N THR A 154 -9.62 -5.02 6.14
CA THR A 154 -9.65 -6.46 5.84
C THR A 154 -10.11 -7.30 7.02
N THR A 155 -10.47 -8.55 6.75
CA THR A 155 -10.80 -9.53 7.80
C THR A 155 -9.57 -10.14 8.48
N LEU A 156 -8.37 -9.57 8.32
CA LEU A 156 -7.11 -10.16 8.79
C LEU A 156 -7.08 -10.37 10.31
N LEU A 157 -7.53 -9.38 11.10
CA LEU A 157 -7.25 -9.33 12.54
C LEU A 157 -7.68 -10.61 13.31
N PRO A 158 -8.88 -11.20 13.13
CA PRO A 158 -9.22 -12.45 13.81
C PRO A 158 -8.37 -13.67 13.45
N SER A 159 -7.63 -13.66 12.32
CA SER A 159 -6.68 -14.75 11.99
C SER A 159 -5.38 -14.69 12.79
N LEU A 160 -5.09 -13.53 13.38
CA LEU A 160 -3.88 -13.24 14.14
C LEU A 160 -4.11 -13.70 15.60
N ARG A 161 -4.23 -15.01 15.79
CA ARG A 161 -4.56 -15.62 17.09
C ARG A 161 -3.48 -15.33 18.13
N ASP A 162 -3.90 -15.07 19.37
CA ASP A 162 -2.97 -14.75 20.47
C ASP A 162 -1.89 -15.83 20.68
N GLU A 163 -2.21 -17.10 20.42
CA GLU A 163 -1.27 -18.23 20.49
C GLU A 163 -0.09 -18.16 19.51
N PHE A 164 -0.20 -17.36 18.45
CA PHE A 164 0.90 -17.08 17.54
C PHE A 164 1.83 -15.97 18.03
N TYR A 165 1.37 -15.16 18.99
CA TYR A 165 2.02 -13.92 19.39
C TYR A 165 2.91 -14.06 20.61
N ARG A 166 3.78 -13.05 20.78
CA ARG A 166 5.22 -13.29 20.97
C ARG A 166 5.77 -14.03 19.74
N LEU A 167 5.51 -13.42 18.57
CA LEU A 167 5.92 -13.97 17.28
C LEU A 167 7.39 -14.42 17.37
N PRO A 168 7.72 -15.63 16.90
CA PRO A 168 9.10 -16.09 16.89
C PRO A 168 9.99 -15.09 16.16
N GLU A 169 11.23 -14.96 16.62
CA GLU A 169 12.21 -14.09 15.97
C GLU A 169 12.38 -14.47 14.49
N LEU A 170 12.36 -15.77 14.19
CA LEU A 170 12.19 -16.29 12.84
C LEU A 170 10.89 -17.07 12.79
N GLY A 171 9.82 -16.38 12.38
CA GLY A 171 8.50 -16.96 12.19
C GLY A 171 7.63 -16.02 11.37
N ALA A 172 6.62 -16.57 10.72
CA ALA A 172 5.58 -15.81 10.04
C ALA A 172 4.23 -16.51 10.16
N VAL A 173 3.16 -15.73 10.32
CA VAL A 173 1.79 -16.26 10.24
C VAL A 173 1.31 -16.12 8.80
N TYR A 174 0.91 -17.22 8.17
CA TYR A 174 0.30 -17.20 6.86
C TYR A 174 -1.22 -17.31 6.98
N THR A 175 -1.94 -16.35 6.41
CA THR A 175 -3.40 -16.31 6.37
C THR A 175 -3.89 -16.28 4.92
N PRO A 176 -4.52 -17.36 4.42
CA PRO A 176 -5.13 -17.36 3.09
C PRO A 176 -6.50 -16.69 3.09
N ASP A 177 -6.97 -16.28 1.91
CA ASP A 177 -8.35 -15.85 1.65
C ASP A 177 -8.82 -14.71 2.59
N VAL A 178 -7.95 -13.72 2.84
CA VAL A 178 -8.30 -12.51 3.58
C VAL A 178 -9.21 -11.64 2.73
N LEU A 179 -10.41 -11.34 3.21
CA LEU A 179 -11.38 -10.51 2.50
C LEU A 179 -11.08 -9.03 2.72
N VAL A 180 -10.90 -8.29 1.64
CA VAL A 180 -10.79 -6.83 1.63
C VAL A 180 -12.19 -6.24 1.41
N PHE A 181 -12.63 -5.42 2.35
CA PHE A 181 -13.99 -4.87 2.35
C PHE A 181 -14.05 -3.34 2.40
N ARG A 182 -12.90 -2.65 2.44
CA ARG A 182 -12.79 -1.18 2.29
C ARG A 182 -11.68 -0.80 1.32
N GLY A 183 -11.96 0.21 0.49
CA GLY A 183 -11.01 0.84 -0.42
C GLY A 183 -10.04 1.78 0.29
N ALA A 184 -9.34 2.62 -0.48
CA ALA A 184 -8.44 3.64 0.07
C ALA A 184 -9.19 4.63 0.99
N GLU A 185 -10.44 4.95 0.64
CA GLU A 185 -11.38 5.64 1.52
C GLU A 185 -11.88 4.69 2.61
N GLU A 186 -11.16 4.64 3.74
CA GLU A 186 -11.47 3.72 4.85
C GLU A 186 -12.88 3.91 5.43
N ASP A 187 -13.52 5.07 5.24
CA ASP A 187 -14.87 5.36 5.76
C ASP A 187 -15.97 4.68 4.94
N VAL A 188 -15.66 4.17 3.75
CA VAL A 188 -16.62 3.57 2.84
C VAL A 188 -16.34 2.08 2.64
N GLU A 189 -17.31 1.26 3.02
CA GLU A 189 -17.26 -0.17 2.71
C GLU A 189 -17.55 -0.42 1.23
N LEU A 190 -16.78 -1.31 0.62
CA LEU A 190 -16.98 -1.74 -0.74
C LEU A 190 -18.32 -2.48 -0.86
N ALA A 191 -19.03 -2.24 -1.97
CA ALA A 191 -20.20 -3.00 -2.32
C ALA A 191 -19.84 -4.49 -2.45
N LYS A 192 -20.80 -5.39 -2.19
CA LYS A 192 -20.54 -6.85 -2.12
C LYS A 192 -19.79 -7.40 -3.34
N ARG A 193 -20.07 -6.87 -4.54
CA ARG A 193 -19.47 -7.29 -5.81
C ARG A 193 -18.04 -6.80 -6.03
N ASP A 194 -17.64 -5.74 -5.33
CA ASP A 194 -16.32 -5.08 -5.49
C ASP A 194 -15.34 -5.51 -4.39
N ARG A 195 -15.77 -6.36 -3.46
CA ARG A 195 -14.91 -6.97 -2.44
C ARG A 195 -14.04 -8.04 -3.07
N TRP A 196 -12.82 -8.16 -2.58
CA TRP A 196 -11.81 -9.02 -3.17
C TRP A 196 -10.98 -9.73 -2.11
N PHE A 197 -10.28 -10.77 -2.52
CA PHE A 197 -9.46 -11.61 -1.64
C PHE A 197 -7.97 -11.37 -1.87
N VAL A 198 -7.20 -11.52 -0.80
CA VAL A 198 -5.74 -11.51 -0.85
C VAL A 198 -5.20 -12.51 0.16
N ASP A 199 -4.03 -13.08 -0.10
CA ASP A 199 -3.33 -13.85 0.92
C ASP A 199 -2.39 -12.93 1.70
N CYS A 200 -2.14 -13.22 2.98
CA CYS A 200 -1.35 -12.35 3.84
C CYS A 200 -0.29 -13.15 4.60
N VAL A 201 0.95 -12.68 4.59
CA VAL A 201 2.01 -13.16 5.48
C VAL A 201 2.30 -12.08 6.52
N SER A 202 2.15 -12.41 7.80
CA SER A 202 2.42 -11.50 8.92
C SER A 202 3.71 -11.87 9.60
N ALA A 203 4.67 -10.93 9.64
CA ALA A 203 5.96 -11.13 10.29
C ALA A 203 6.46 -9.83 10.91
N ALA A 204 7.22 -9.94 12.00
CA ALA A 204 7.78 -8.79 12.72
C ALA A 204 9.25 -8.51 12.36
N MET A 205 9.59 -7.25 12.14
CA MET A 205 10.98 -6.79 11.97
C MET A 205 11.62 -6.46 13.32
N LEU A 206 12.94 -6.28 13.34
CA LEU A 206 13.70 -5.78 14.48
C LEU A 206 13.10 -4.45 14.97
N ARG A 207 12.98 -4.29 16.29
CA ARG A 207 12.43 -3.09 16.90
C ARG A 207 13.53 -2.27 17.52
N GLN A 208 13.72 -1.07 16.98
CA GLN A 208 14.72 -0.09 17.42
C GLN A 208 16.11 -0.74 17.59
N PRO A 209 16.63 -1.41 16.54
CA PRO A 209 17.95 -2.02 16.62
C PRO A 209 19.01 -0.94 16.89
N GLU A 210 20.12 -1.34 17.50
CA GLU A 210 21.27 -0.48 17.68
C GLU A 210 21.87 -0.14 16.30
N VAL A 211 22.21 1.14 16.12
CA VAL A 211 22.78 1.66 14.87
C VAL A 211 24.07 2.39 15.17
N GLU A 212 25.05 2.22 14.29
CA GLU A 212 26.34 2.89 14.34
C GLU A 212 26.45 3.88 13.18
N GLU A 213 27.31 4.89 13.31
CA GLU A 213 27.66 5.75 12.18
C GLU A 213 28.59 4.97 11.24
N GLY A 214 28.14 4.72 10.01
CA GLY A 214 28.94 4.04 9.00
C GLY A 214 30.09 4.92 8.50
N GLY A 215 31.27 4.31 8.33
CA GLY A 215 32.45 4.97 7.76
C GLY A 215 32.32 5.26 6.26
N GLU A 216 33.18 6.16 5.77
CA GLU A 216 33.23 6.64 4.37
C GLU A 216 33.50 5.52 3.34
N ASP A 217 34.16 4.43 3.75
CA ASP A 217 34.62 3.34 2.86
C ASP A 217 33.54 2.31 2.46
N GLU A 218 32.36 2.29 3.10
CA GLU A 218 31.20 1.51 2.63
C GLU A 218 30.33 2.28 1.59
N ALA A 219 30.93 3.30 0.94
CA ALA A 219 30.37 4.05 -0.17
C ALA A 219 30.28 3.20 -1.46
N GLY A 220 29.34 2.27 -1.47
CA GLY A 220 28.78 1.75 -2.73
C GLY A 220 27.85 2.79 -3.36
N ASP A 221 28.28 3.34 -4.50
CA ASP A 221 27.57 3.96 -5.65
C ASP A 221 26.24 4.73 -5.44
N GLY A 222 26.06 5.42 -4.31
CA GLY A 222 24.86 6.21 -4.06
C GLY A 222 25.12 7.29 -3.03
N GLY A 223 25.81 8.35 -3.47
CA GLY A 223 26.10 9.54 -2.68
C GLY A 223 24.88 10.46 -2.62
N GLY A 224 24.15 10.42 -1.50
CA GLY A 224 23.08 11.35 -1.19
C GLY A 224 23.56 12.43 -0.21
N LEU A 225 23.58 13.69 -0.68
CA LEU A 225 23.87 14.91 0.07
C LEU A 225 22.84 15.12 1.19
N GLY A 226 23.28 15.10 2.45
CA GLY A 226 22.42 15.49 3.57
C GLY A 226 22.93 15.13 4.96
N GLY A 227 24.02 15.77 5.40
CA GLY A 227 24.32 16.19 6.78
C GLY A 227 24.07 15.28 8.00
N GLY A 228 23.82 13.99 7.84
CA GLY A 228 23.68 13.02 8.92
C GLY A 228 24.34 11.72 8.52
N GLY A 229 25.24 11.20 9.36
CA GLY A 229 25.99 9.97 9.09
C GLY A 229 25.06 8.82 8.67
N ARG A 230 25.56 7.97 7.76
CA ARG A 230 24.80 6.80 7.27
C ARG A 230 24.67 5.80 8.42
N MET A 231 23.50 5.72 9.03
CA MET A 231 23.23 4.77 10.12
C MET A 231 23.26 3.33 9.58
N VAL A 232 24.11 2.48 10.17
CA VAL A 232 24.28 1.09 9.78
C VAL A 232 23.91 0.15 10.91
N LEU A 233 23.40 -1.03 10.56
CA LEU A 233 23.09 -2.09 11.53
C LEU A 233 24.34 -2.94 11.81
N SER A 234 24.38 -3.54 13.00
CA SER A 234 25.35 -4.59 13.32
C SER A 234 25.28 -5.74 12.29
N GLU A 235 26.39 -6.44 12.06
CA GLU A 235 26.41 -7.59 11.14
C GLU A 235 25.37 -8.66 11.54
N LYS A 236 25.21 -8.88 12.86
CA LYS A 236 24.22 -9.80 13.42
C LYS A 236 22.79 -9.39 13.05
N ASP A 237 22.45 -8.11 13.17
CA ASP A 237 21.11 -7.60 12.83
C ASP A 237 20.87 -7.60 11.33
N ARG A 238 21.89 -7.27 10.52
CA ARG A 238 21.84 -7.39 9.05
C ARG A 238 21.55 -8.83 8.63
N GLU A 239 22.21 -9.80 9.26
CA GLU A 239 21.99 -11.21 8.97
C GLU A 239 20.61 -11.67 9.42
N LEU A 240 20.17 -11.29 10.61
CA LEU A 240 18.84 -11.62 11.10
C LEU A 240 17.74 -11.01 10.21
N MET A 241 17.91 -9.77 9.76
CA MET A 241 17.03 -9.10 8.80
C MET A 241 16.94 -9.89 7.49
N ARG A 242 18.06 -10.30 6.90
CA ARG A 242 18.08 -11.14 5.69
C ARG A 242 17.38 -12.48 5.91
N ARG A 243 17.61 -13.15 7.04
CA ARG A 243 16.95 -14.43 7.38
C ARG A 243 15.44 -14.26 7.53
N LYS A 244 14.96 -13.18 8.16
CA LYS A 244 13.54 -12.83 8.26
C LYS A 244 12.91 -12.61 6.88
N MET A 245 13.57 -11.84 6.01
CA MET A 245 13.11 -11.58 4.64
C MET A 245 13.09 -12.86 3.80
N GLY A 246 14.13 -13.69 3.90
CA GLY A 246 14.20 -14.99 3.25
C GLY A 246 13.11 -15.95 3.71
N LEU A 247 12.78 -15.96 5.01
CA LEU A 247 11.67 -16.75 5.56
C LEU A 247 10.33 -16.31 4.95
N VAL A 248 10.05 -15.01 4.93
CA VAL A 248 8.82 -14.44 4.33
C VAL A 248 8.70 -14.87 2.87
N MET A 249 9.75 -14.70 2.08
CA MET A 249 9.75 -15.09 0.67
C MET A 249 9.61 -16.61 0.48
N GLY A 250 10.24 -17.40 1.36
CA GLY A 250 10.13 -18.86 1.36
C GLY A 250 8.71 -19.34 1.65
N VAL A 251 8.02 -18.73 2.63
CA VAL A 251 6.60 -18.98 2.93
C VAL A 251 5.74 -18.63 1.73
N LEU A 252 5.91 -17.44 1.15
CA LEU A 252 5.13 -17.00 -0.01
C LEU A 252 5.28 -17.94 -1.21
N ARG A 253 6.52 -18.36 -1.51
CA ARG A 253 6.79 -19.35 -2.55
C ARG A 253 6.11 -20.68 -2.23
N ALA A 254 6.28 -21.21 -1.03
CA ALA A 254 5.72 -22.49 -0.63
C ALA A 254 4.19 -22.51 -0.67
N LYS A 255 3.55 -21.36 -0.45
CA LYS A 255 2.09 -21.19 -0.55
C LYS A 255 1.60 -20.86 -1.97
N GLY A 256 2.51 -20.76 -2.95
CA GLY A 256 2.18 -20.57 -4.36
C GLY A 256 1.80 -19.13 -4.73
N ALA A 257 2.26 -18.14 -3.98
CA ALA A 257 2.12 -16.73 -4.36
C ALA A 257 2.88 -16.47 -5.67
N ARG A 258 2.25 -15.74 -6.60
CA ARG A 258 2.86 -15.33 -7.87
C ARG A 258 3.20 -13.86 -7.90
N ARG A 259 2.41 -13.04 -7.21
CA ARG A 259 2.57 -11.58 -7.15
C ARG A 259 2.60 -11.16 -5.69
N VAL A 260 3.63 -10.43 -5.29
CA VAL A 260 3.87 -10.13 -3.88
C VAL A 260 3.93 -8.62 -3.67
N VAL A 261 3.22 -8.12 -2.66
CA VAL A 261 3.38 -6.74 -2.20
C VAL A 261 4.17 -6.71 -0.90
N LEU A 262 5.34 -6.08 -0.98
CA LEU A 262 6.24 -5.77 0.12
C LEU A 262 6.20 -4.26 0.43
N GLY A 263 7.15 -3.79 1.23
CA GLY A 263 7.36 -2.36 1.47
C GLY A 263 8.58 -2.12 2.35
N ALA A 264 8.68 -0.89 2.89
CA ALA A 264 9.74 -0.46 3.80
C ALA A 264 9.59 -1.07 5.21
N TRP A 265 9.71 -2.40 5.30
CA TRP A 265 9.44 -3.19 6.51
C TRP A 265 10.35 -2.77 7.67
N GLY A 266 9.74 -2.20 8.72
CA GLY A 266 10.46 -1.76 9.93
C GLY A 266 11.01 -0.32 9.87
N CYS A 267 10.88 0.40 8.76
CA CYS A 267 11.41 1.77 8.61
C CYS A 267 10.57 2.88 9.26
N GLY A 268 9.41 2.52 9.83
CA GLY A 268 8.52 3.44 10.55
C GLY A 268 8.79 3.43 12.06
N ALA A 269 7.77 3.07 12.84
CA ALA A 269 7.83 3.02 14.30
C ALA A 269 8.93 2.11 14.88
N TYR A 270 9.54 1.24 14.06
CA TYR A 270 10.58 0.29 14.48
C TYR A 270 11.99 0.80 14.21
N GLY A 271 12.14 1.96 13.57
CA GLY A 271 13.42 2.67 13.50
C GLY A 271 14.53 1.97 12.71
N ASN A 272 14.20 1.03 11.81
CA ASN A 272 15.24 0.42 10.97
C ASN A 272 15.71 1.43 9.91
N PRO A 273 17.03 1.56 9.66
CA PRO A 273 17.53 2.41 8.59
C PRO A 273 17.02 1.94 7.21
N VAL A 274 16.39 2.85 6.46
CA VAL A 274 15.80 2.53 5.15
C VAL A 274 16.82 1.95 4.16
N GLY A 275 18.06 2.45 4.20
CA GLY A 275 19.12 1.96 3.33
C GLY A 275 19.50 0.52 3.61
N GLU A 276 19.53 0.10 4.87
CA GLU A 276 19.82 -1.27 5.28
C GLU A 276 18.70 -2.23 4.89
N VAL A 277 17.44 -1.80 5.08
CA VAL A 277 16.26 -2.59 4.68
C VAL A 277 16.20 -2.78 3.16
N ALA A 278 16.46 -1.72 2.37
CA ALA A 278 16.47 -1.79 0.92
C ALA A 278 17.58 -2.72 0.40
N LYS A 279 18.81 -2.58 0.91
CA LYS A 279 19.95 -3.46 0.56
C LYS A 279 19.69 -4.92 0.96
N ALA A 280 19.08 -5.17 2.11
CA ALA A 280 18.74 -6.52 2.55
C ALA A 280 17.71 -7.16 1.61
N TRP A 281 16.65 -6.44 1.24
CA TRP A 281 15.67 -6.92 0.26
C TRP A 281 16.33 -7.21 -1.10
N ARG A 282 17.17 -6.30 -1.58
CA ARG A 282 17.94 -6.48 -2.82
C ARG A 282 18.75 -7.77 -2.77
N SER A 283 19.50 -7.99 -1.69
CA SER A 283 20.31 -9.19 -1.49
C SER A 283 19.48 -10.47 -1.48
N VAL A 284 18.30 -10.45 -0.87
CA VAL A 284 17.40 -11.61 -0.80
C VAL A 284 16.71 -11.89 -2.15
N LEU A 285 16.27 -10.85 -2.86
CA LEU A 285 15.53 -10.99 -4.11
C LEU A 285 16.42 -11.29 -5.32
N LEU A 286 17.55 -10.57 -5.44
CA LEU A 286 18.47 -10.65 -6.58
C LEU A 286 19.70 -11.52 -6.31
N GLY A 287 19.92 -11.91 -5.05
CA GLY A 287 21.13 -12.61 -4.64
C GLY A 287 22.36 -11.73 -4.47
N SER A 288 23.41 -12.33 -3.91
CA SER A 288 24.74 -11.74 -3.91
C SER A 288 25.43 -11.97 -5.26
N LYS A 289 26.40 -11.13 -5.62
CA LYS A 289 27.28 -11.28 -6.80
C LYS A 289 27.96 -12.66 -6.91
N LYS A 290 27.91 -13.50 -5.86
CA LYS A 290 28.40 -14.89 -5.82
C LYS A 290 27.32 -15.95 -6.18
N GLY A 291 26.19 -15.57 -6.77
CA GLY A 291 25.27 -16.50 -7.45
C GLY A 291 24.35 -17.34 -6.55
N LYS A 292 24.02 -16.86 -5.33
CA LYS A 292 23.15 -17.59 -4.37
C LYS A 292 21.80 -16.92 -4.06
N GLY A 293 21.32 -16.01 -4.89
CA GLY A 293 19.93 -15.56 -4.80
C GLY A 293 19.38 -15.19 -6.17
N GLY A 294 18.06 -15.24 -6.31
CA GLY A 294 17.37 -15.40 -7.59
C GLY A 294 16.70 -16.77 -7.76
N GLY A 295 16.21 -17.36 -6.66
CA GLY A 295 15.56 -18.68 -6.61
C GLY A 295 14.15 -18.63 -6.01
N TRP A 296 13.32 -17.73 -6.55
CA TRP A 296 11.95 -17.50 -6.12
C TRP A 296 10.95 -18.05 -7.14
N ASP A 297 11.15 -19.30 -7.56
CA ASP A 297 10.35 -19.95 -8.61
C ASP A 297 8.85 -19.80 -8.36
N GLY A 298 8.12 -19.44 -9.41
CA GLY A 298 6.68 -19.16 -9.33
C GLY A 298 6.33 -17.73 -8.89
N ILE A 299 7.24 -16.98 -8.26
CA ILE A 299 7.06 -15.55 -7.99
C ILE A 299 7.47 -14.76 -9.24
N GLU A 300 6.49 -14.14 -9.88
CA GLU A 300 6.61 -13.41 -11.14
C GLU A 300 6.83 -11.91 -10.93
N GLU A 301 6.23 -11.35 -9.88
CA GLU A 301 6.22 -9.90 -9.64
C GLU A 301 6.31 -9.58 -8.14
N VAL A 302 7.16 -8.62 -7.79
CA VAL A 302 7.32 -8.08 -6.44
C VAL A 302 7.17 -6.57 -6.50
N VAL A 303 6.22 -6.02 -5.75
CA VAL A 303 5.97 -4.58 -5.67
C VAL A 303 6.27 -4.07 -4.27
N PHE A 304 7.17 -3.11 -4.15
CA PHE A 304 7.37 -2.34 -2.93
C PHE A 304 6.35 -1.18 -2.89
N ALA A 305 5.29 -1.34 -2.09
CA ALA A 305 4.31 -0.29 -1.84
C ALA A 305 4.75 0.56 -0.64
N ILE A 306 5.23 1.78 -0.91
CA ILE A 306 5.75 2.70 0.12
C ILE A 306 4.98 4.01 0.04
N LEU A 307 4.03 4.19 0.96
CA LEU A 307 3.10 5.32 0.95
C LEU A 307 3.77 6.69 1.11
N VAL A 308 4.89 6.78 1.83
CA VAL A 308 5.59 8.05 2.09
C VAL A 308 6.58 8.33 0.96
N PRO A 309 6.39 9.38 0.14
CA PRO A 309 7.22 9.63 -1.05
C PRO A 309 8.72 9.74 -0.76
N SER A 310 9.11 10.50 0.27
CA SER A 310 10.52 10.68 0.67
C SER A 310 11.16 9.41 1.24
N LEU A 311 10.36 8.49 1.77
CA LEU A 311 10.85 7.17 2.18
C LEU A 311 11.02 6.26 0.96
N ALA A 312 10.08 6.33 0.00
CA ALA A 312 10.13 5.57 -1.24
C ALA A 312 11.34 5.95 -2.09
N GLU A 313 11.66 7.24 -2.17
CA GLU A 313 12.85 7.75 -2.87
C GLU A 313 14.15 7.20 -2.28
N ARG A 314 14.35 7.37 -0.96
CA ARG A 314 15.53 6.81 -0.26
C ARG A 314 15.61 5.30 -0.33
N PHE A 315 14.47 4.61 -0.31
CA PHE A 315 14.42 3.16 -0.51
C PHE A 315 14.87 2.78 -1.92
N ALA A 316 14.39 3.49 -2.95
CA ALA A 316 14.75 3.24 -4.34
C ALA A 316 16.24 3.50 -4.59
N GLU A 317 16.76 4.62 -4.10
CA GLU A 317 18.18 4.98 -4.19
C GLU A 317 19.06 3.89 -3.55
N ALA A 318 18.72 3.44 -2.34
CA ALA A 318 19.50 2.43 -1.64
C ALA A 318 19.35 1.01 -2.22
N PHE A 319 18.21 0.70 -2.86
CA PHE A 319 18.03 -0.56 -3.58
C PHE A 319 18.86 -0.58 -4.87
N GLY A 320 18.93 0.54 -5.59
CA GLY A 320 19.72 0.69 -6.81
C GLY A 320 19.24 -0.20 -7.97
N GLU A 321 20.19 -0.72 -8.74
CA GLU A 321 19.89 -1.54 -9.93
C GLU A 321 19.02 -2.77 -9.63
N GLY A 322 18.07 -3.03 -10.53
CA GLY A 322 17.12 -4.15 -10.45
C GLY A 322 15.74 -3.77 -9.91
N LEU A 323 15.53 -2.52 -9.50
CA LEU A 323 14.23 -1.97 -9.12
C LEU A 323 13.72 -0.96 -10.15
N VAL A 324 12.52 -1.18 -10.68
CA VAL A 324 11.87 -0.23 -11.59
C VAL A 324 10.88 0.65 -10.81
N ARG A 325 11.02 1.97 -10.90
CA ARG A 325 10.01 2.88 -10.34
C ARG A 325 8.82 2.97 -11.28
N GLU A 326 7.65 2.67 -10.76
CA GLU A 326 6.38 2.91 -11.43
C GLU A 326 5.71 4.06 -10.68
N ASP A 327 6.02 5.29 -11.09
CA ASP A 327 5.25 6.43 -10.62
C ASP A 327 3.82 6.23 -11.13
N ALA A 328 2.85 6.42 -10.24
CA ALA A 328 1.45 6.29 -10.58
C ALA A 328 1.12 7.33 -11.66
N LYS A 329 1.15 6.92 -12.93
CA LYS A 329 0.30 7.55 -13.92
C LYS A 329 -1.10 7.13 -13.57
N ASP A 330 -1.82 8.00 -12.87
CA ASP A 330 -3.27 7.87 -12.77
C ASP A 330 -3.81 7.64 -14.20
N PRO A 331 -4.73 6.67 -14.40
CA PRO A 331 -5.35 6.44 -15.71
C PRO A 331 -6.27 7.60 -16.16
N VAL A 332 -6.15 8.79 -15.56
CA VAL A 332 -6.74 10.06 -16.00
C VAL A 332 -5.61 11.06 -16.25
N SER A 333 -4.74 10.76 -17.21
CA SER A 333 -3.78 11.75 -17.74
C SER A 333 -3.52 11.49 -19.22
N GLN A 334 -4.60 11.39 -19.99
CA GLN A 334 -4.63 12.05 -21.29
C GLN A 334 -5.36 13.38 -21.07
N ASP A 335 -4.66 14.34 -20.49
CA ASP A 335 -4.73 15.73 -20.91
C ASP A 335 -3.47 16.39 -20.36
N LYS A 336 -2.79 17.09 -21.27
CA LYS A 336 -1.47 17.69 -21.05
C LYS A 336 -1.57 18.64 -19.86
N GLU A 337 -0.58 18.57 -18.97
CA GLU A 337 -0.26 19.67 -18.06
C GLU A 337 -0.04 20.95 -18.90
N GLN A 338 -1.09 21.74 -19.04
CA GLN A 338 -0.94 23.18 -19.09
C GLN A 338 -0.99 23.60 -17.62
N GLN A 339 0.12 24.11 -17.11
CA GLN A 339 0.11 24.93 -15.90
C GLN A 339 -0.91 26.04 -16.14
N GLU A 340 -2.14 25.85 -15.66
CA GLU A 340 -3.12 26.93 -15.61
C GLU A 340 -2.73 27.85 -14.46
N ASP A 341 -2.74 29.14 -14.77
CA ASP A 341 -2.44 30.24 -13.87
C ASP A 341 -3.24 30.09 -12.55
N PRO A 342 -2.57 30.08 -11.38
CA PRO A 342 -3.23 29.92 -10.07
C PRO A 342 -4.29 30.99 -9.79
N GLU A 343 -4.29 32.13 -10.50
CA GLU A 343 -5.34 33.13 -10.41
C GLU A 343 -6.58 32.74 -11.23
N ALA A 344 -6.39 32.15 -12.42
CA ALA A 344 -7.48 31.61 -13.23
C ALA A 344 -8.21 30.43 -12.54
N GLU A 345 -7.48 29.59 -11.80
CA GLU A 345 -8.06 28.51 -11.00
C GLU A 345 -8.96 29.06 -9.87
N ARG A 346 -8.54 30.15 -9.21
CA ARG A 346 -9.35 30.81 -8.16
C ARG A 346 -10.63 31.40 -8.72
N VAL A 347 -10.56 32.02 -9.91
CA VAL A 347 -11.74 32.56 -10.61
C VAL A 347 -12.73 31.43 -10.94
N ARG A 348 -12.26 30.31 -11.53
CA ARG A 348 -13.13 29.15 -11.82
C ARG A 348 -13.75 28.55 -10.57
N ALA A 349 -12.98 28.40 -9.49
CA ALA A 349 -13.48 27.88 -8.22
C ALA A 349 -14.55 28.79 -7.58
N LEU A 350 -14.43 30.11 -7.75
CA LEU A 350 -15.46 31.06 -7.31
C LEU A 350 -16.74 30.95 -8.16
N GLU A 351 -16.61 30.79 -9.48
CA GLU A 351 -17.75 30.61 -10.40
C GLU A 351 -18.54 29.34 -10.09
N GLU A 352 -17.86 28.21 -9.87
CA GLU A 352 -18.51 26.94 -9.52
C GLU A 352 -19.25 27.04 -8.17
N LYS A 353 -18.62 27.70 -7.19
CA LYS A 353 -19.23 27.88 -5.87
C LYS A 353 -20.45 28.80 -5.89
N ILE A 354 -20.44 29.84 -6.72
CA ILE A 354 -21.61 30.69 -6.94
C ILE A 354 -22.74 29.85 -7.54
N LYS A 355 -22.45 29.04 -8.57
CA LYS A 355 -23.43 28.20 -9.24
C LYS A 355 -24.04 27.13 -8.32
N GLU A 356 -23.22 26.52 -7.46
CA GLU A 356 -23.69 25.57 -6.44
C GLU A 356 -24.62 26.25 -5.42
N MET A 357 -24.25 27.45 -4.96
CA MET A 357 -25.02 28.20 -3.98
C MET A 357 -26.34 28.74 -4.56
N GLU A 358 -26.36 29.12 -5.84
CA GLU A 358 -27.57 29.50 -6.57
C GLU A 358 -28.55 28.32 -6.66
N LEU A 359 -28.06 27.14 -7.04
CA LEU A 359 -28.86 25.92 -7.10
C LEU A 359 -29.44 25.56 -5.72
N SER A 360 -28.65 25.73 -4.65
CA SER A 360 -29.08 25.53 -3.27
C SER A 360 -30.15 26.55 -2.83
N ALA A 361 -30.02 27.80 -3.27
CA ALA A 361 -31.00 28.86 -3.00
C ALA A 361 -32.33 28.63 -3.73
N GLU A 362 -32.29 28.10 -4.96
CA GLU A 362 -33.49 27.72 -5.72
C GLU A 362 -34.27 26.59 -5.02
N GLN A 363 -33.55 25.58 -4.52
CA GLN A 363 -34.11 24.40 -3.86
C GLN A 363 -34.53 24.65 -2.40
N ALA A 364 -34.11 25.76 -1.78
CA ALA A 364 -34.43 26.08 -0.41
C ALA A 364 -35.95 26.33 -0.21
N LYS A 365 -36.55 25.70 0.80
CA LYS A 365 -38.00 25.84 1.08
C LYS A 365 -38.34 27.01 2.00
N SER A 366 -37.37 27.55 2.74
CA SER A 366 -37.56 28.65 3.70
C SER A 366 -37.21 30.01 3.08
N PRO A 367 -38.10 31.02 3.14
CA PRO A 367 -37.81 32.37 2.65
C PRO A 367 -36.58 33.01 3.33
N GLN A 368 -36.39 32.75 4.62
CA GLN A 368 -35.24 33.27 5.38
C GLN A 368 -33.92 32.65 4.91
N LEU A 369 -33.95 31.35 4.55
CA LEU A 369 -32.78 30.65 4.02
C LEU A 369 -32.44 31.12 2.61
N LYS A 370 -33.46 31.36 1.75
CA LYS A 370 -33.26 31.98 0.43
C LYS A 370 -32.60 33.36 0.53
N MET A 371 -33.09 34.20 1.43
CA MET A 371 -32.50 35.53 1.67
C MET A 371 -31.06 35.43 2.20
N GLY A 372 -30.80 34.48 3.10
CA GLY A 372 -29.45 34.24 3.64
C GLY A 372 -28.47 33.79 2.56
N LEU A 373 -28.86 32.84 1.72
CA LEU A 373 -28.05 32.35 0.61
C LEU A 373 -27.84 33.43 -0.46
N GLY A 374 -28.87 34.23 -0.76
CA GLY A 374 -28.75 35.38 -1.68
C GLY A 374 -27.65 36.36 -1.27
N ARG A 375 -27.60 36.74 0.02
CA ARG A 375 -26.53 37.62 0.53
C ARG A 375 -25.13 37.03 0.41
N VAL A 376 -25.00 35.70 0.54
CA VAL A 376 -23.71 35.02 0.38
C VAL A 376 -23.30 34.96 -1.09
N ILE A 377 -24.26 34.72 -2.00
CA ILE A 377 -24.04 34.74 -3.45
C ILE A 377 -23.58 36.13 -3.90
N ASP A 378 -24.22 37.20 -3.42
CA ASP A 378 -23.84 38.58 -3.74
C ASP A 378 -22.40 38.87 -3.31
N GLY A 379 -22.00 38.47 -2.09
CA GLY A 379 -20.62 38.65 -1.63
C GLY A 379 -19.59 37.82 -2.41
N LEU A 380 -19.96 36.62 -2.89
CA LEU A 380 -19.09 35.82 -3.75
C LEU A 380 -18.95 36.43 -5.15
N ARG A 381 -20.01 37.05 -5.69
CA ARG A 381 -19.97 37.76 -6.98
C ARG A 381 -19.07 39.00 -6.92
N GLU A 382 -19.09 39.75 -5.81
CA GLU A 382 -18.15 40.86 -5.59
C GLU A 382 -16.69 40.37 -5.55
N GLN A 383 -16.42 39.26 -4.85
CA GLN A 383 -15.09 38.64 -4.83
C GLN A 383 -14.65 38.18 -6.23
N LEU A 384 -15.55 37.56 -6.99
CA LEU A 384 -15.29 37.13 -8.36
C LEU A 384 -14.93 38.32 -9.27
N SER A 385 -15.62 39.46 -9.12
CA SER A 385 -15.31 40.68 -9.88
C SER A 385 -13.89 41.17 -9.56
N SER A 386 -13.51 41.20 -8.28
CA SER A 386 -12.17 41.65 -7.87
C SER A 386 -11.04 40.73 -8.36
N GLU A 387 -11.23 39.40 -8.34
CA GLU A 387 -10.22 38.45 -8.82
C GLU A 387 -10.11 38.47 -10.35
N LYS A 388 -11.22 38.70 -11.08
CA LYS A 388 -11.18 38.88 -12.55
C LYS A 388 -10.44 40.14 -12.99
N GLU A 389 -10.52 41.22 -12.22
CA GLU A 389 -9.75 42.44 -12.47
C GLU A 389 -8.24 42.22 -12.29
N VAL A 390 -7.85 41.40 -11.29
CA VAL A 390 -6.45 41.03 -11.06
C VAL A 390 -5.90 40.21 -12.23
N VAL A 391 -6.64 39.19 -12.68
CA VAL A 391 -6.26 38.34 -13.83
C VAL A 391 -6.15 39.13 -15.15
N GLN A 392 -6.94 40.21 -15.33
CA GLN A 392 -6.89 41.06 -16.53
C GLN A 392 -5.76 42.11 -16.51
N SER A 393 -5.11 42.31 -15.35
CA SER A 393 -4.04 43.31 -15.17
C SER A 393 -2.63 42.75 -15.29
N GLN A 394 -2.49 41.43 -15.46
CA GLN A 394 -1.26 40.69 -15.78
C GLN A 394 -1.27 40.28 -17.26
#